data_AF-A0A7M2Y6Z9-F1
#
_entry.id   AF-A0A7M2Y6Z9-F1
#
_cell.length_a   1.000
_cell.length_b   1.000
_cell.length_c   1.000
_cell.angle_alpha   90.00
_cell.angle_beta   90.00
_cell.angle_gamma   90.00
#
_symmetry.space_group_name_H-M   'P 1'
#
loop_
_entity.id
_entity.type
_entity.pdbx_description
1 polymer ?
#
loop_
_entity_poly.entity_id
_entity_poly.type
_entity_poly.pdbx_seq_one_letter_code
_entity_poly.pdbx_strand_id
1 'polypeptide(L)'
;MNTPTTDVSTFTSKSSVIQLGNNNSALVYNKSKSSDLLIRQTGDFNTTLMTNTNPNLENKQKVNVEGDNNYIDITGNNSNSKEMQLNLKTNDKMIFVRHY
;
A
#
# COMPACT_ATOMS: atom_id res chain seq x y z
N MET A 1 -25.13 -18.45 -35.03
CA MET A 1 -23.90 -17.67 -34.82
C MET A 1 -23.70 -17.56 -33.32
N ASN A 2 -22.67 -18.21 -32.77
CA ASN A 2 -22.33 -18.04 -31.36
C ASN A 2 -21.36 -16.85 -31.28
N THR A 3 -21.75 -15.80 -30.57
CA THR A 3 -20.85 -14.69 -30.25
C THR A 3 -19.75 -15.22 -29.33
N PRO A 4 -18.46 -14.95 -29.58
CA PRO A 4 -17.42 -15.26 -28.62
C PRO A 4 -17.64 -14.35 -27.41
N THR A 5 -18.02 -14.93 -26.28
CA THR A 5 -17.92 -14.24 -25.00
C THR A 5 -16.43 -14.07 -24.72
N THR A 6 -15.89 -12.87 -24.95
CA THR A 6 -14.57 -12.50 -24.43
C THR A 6 -14.70 -12.49 -22.92
N ASP A 7 -14.32 -13.61 -22.29
CA ASP A 7 -14.08 -13.67 -20.86
C ASP A 7 -12.86 -12.77 -20.61
N VAL A 8 -13.12 -11.48 -20.36
CA VAL A 8 -12.10 -10.54 -19.93
C VAL A 8 -11.75 -10.97 -18.52
N SER A 9 -10.81 -11.89 -18.39
CA SER A 9 -10.20 -12.20 -17.11
C SER A 9 -9.56 -10.91 -16.62
N THR A 10 -10.25 -10.22 -15.71
CA THR A 10 -9.70 -9.06 -15.01
C THR A 10 -8.54 -9.58 -14.18
N PHE A 11 -7.32 -9.45 -14.71
CA PHE A 11 -6.12 -9.80 -13.97
C PHE A 11 -5.97 -8.82 -12.80
N THR A 12 -6.51 -9.21 -11.65
CA THR A 12 -6.21 -8.55 -10.38
C THR A 12 -4.82 -9.00 -9.96
N SER A 13 -3.84 -8.11 -10.06
CA SER A 13 -2.49 -8.40 -9.58
C SER A 13 -2.39 -8.09 -8.07
N LYS A 14 -1.67 -8.90 -7.30
CA LYS A 14 -1.45 -8.61 -5.87
C LYS A 14 0.04 -8.49 -5.62
N SER A 15 0.43 -7.42 -4.95
CA SER A 15 1.82 -7.20 -4.53
C SER A 15 1.88 -7.11 -3.00
N SER A 16 2.88 -7.74 -2.42
CA SER A 16 3.12 -7.68 -0.98
C SER A 16 4.58 -7.41 -0.66
N VAL A 17 4.80 -6.59 0.37
CA VAL A 17 6.10 -6.36 1.00
C VAL A 17 5.96 -6.76 2.46
N ILE A 18 6.76 -7.74 2.90
CA ILE A 18 6.77 -8.23 4.28
C ILE A 18 8.20 -8.20 4.79
N GLN A 19 8.46 -7.42 5.84
CA GLN A 19 9.78 -7.31 6.47
C GLN A 19 9.65 -7.50 7.99
N LEU A 20 10.56 -8.28 8.56
CA LEU A 20 10.61 -8.61 9.99
C LEU A 20 11.97 -8.15 10.55
N GLY A 21 11.96 -7.54 11.72
CA GLY A 21 13.13 -6.97 12.37
C GLY A 21 13.14 -5.44 12.36
N ASN A 22 14.23 -4.88 12.88
CA ASN A 22 14.37 -3.45 13.12
C ASN A 22 15.11 -2.77 11.96
N ASN A 23 14.92 -1.46 11.79
CA ASN A 23 15.60 -0.65 10.77
C ASN A 23 15.36 -1.10 9.32
N ASN A 24 14.22 -1.73 9.05
CA ASN A 24 13.82 -2.09 7.69
C ASN A 24 13.39 -0.85 6.90
N SER A 25 13.64 -0.86 5.59
CA SER A 25 13.15 0.16 4.68
C SER A 25 12.36 -0.48 3.54
N ALA A 26 11.15 0.03 3.32
CA ALA A 26 10.29 -0.31 2.21
C ALA A 26 10.03 0.95 1.37
N LEU A 27 10.46 0.92 0.10
CA LEU A 27 10.17 1.96 -0.88
C LEU A 27 9.32 1.37 -1.99
N VAL A 28 8.07 1.82 -2.11
CA VAL A 28 7.10 1.27 -3.06
C VAL A 28 6.54 2.35 -3.98
N TYR A 29 6.77 2.18 -5.28
CA TYR A 29 6.14 2.98 -6.33
C TYR A 29 5.11 2.13 -7.07
N ASN A 30 3.83 2.36 -6.79
CA ASN A 30 2.76 1.65 -7.46
C ASN A 30 2.13 2.54 -8.55
N LYS A 31 2.19 2.08 -9.81
CA LYS A 31 1.48 2.66 -10.96
C LYS A 31 0.54 1.65 -11.63
N SER A 32 0.29 0.51 -10.98
CA SER A 32 -0.52 -0.56 -11.56
C SER A 32 -1.95 -0.11 -11.80
N LYS A 33 -2.55 -0.59 -12.90
CA LYS A 33 -3.94 -0.33 -13.28
C LYS A 33 -4.94 -1.26 -12.57
N SER A 34 -4.48 -2.32 -11.93
CA SER A 34 -5.32 -3.27 -11.19
C SER A 34 -4.45 -4.04 -10.20
N SER A 35 -4.09 -3.40 -9.08
CA SER A 35 -3.31 -4.08 -8.04
C SER A 35 -3.65 -3.71 -6.61
N ASP A 36 -3.95 -4.73 -5.82
CA ASP A 36 -3.96 -4.64 -4.37
C ASP A 36 -2.52 -4.63 -3.86
N LEU A 37 -2.24 -3.75 -2.90
CA LEU A 37 -0.93 -3.63 -2.27
C LEU A 37 -1.04 -3.84 -0.77
N LEU A 38 -0.23 -4.77 -0.26
CA LEU A 38 -0.03 -5.01 1.17
C LEU A 38 1.41 -4.68 1.57
N ILE A 39 1.58 -3.80 2.54
CA ILE A 39 2.87 -3.57 3.20
C ILE A 39 2.74 -3.99 4.66
N ARG A 40 3.63 -4.87 5.12
CA ARG A 40 3.74 -5.28 6.52
C ARG A 40 5.17 -5.16 7.01
N GLN A 41 5.41 -4.32 8.02
CA GLN A 41 6.68 -4.24 8.72
C GLN A 41 6.46 -4.55 10.21
N THR A 42 7.30 -5.40 10.80
CA THR A 42 7.27 -5.72 12.22
C THR A 42 8.66 -5.55 12.83
N GLY A 43 8.78 -4.66 13.81
CA GLY A 43 10.01 -4.27 14.48
C GLY A 43 10.10 -2.74 14.62
N ASP A 44 11.19 -2.29 15.22
CA ASP A 44 11.37 -0.89 15.58
C ASP A 44 12.18 -0.13 14.52
N PHE A 45 11.99 1.19 14.44
CA PHE A 45 12.73 2.07 13.53
C PHE A 45 12.59 1.73 12.03
N ASN A 46 11.51 1.05 11.65
CA ASN A 46 11.21 0.75 10.26
C ASN A 46 10.69 1.98 9.53
N THR A 47 10.98 2.04 8.24
CA THR A 47 10.59 3.11 7.33
C THR A 47 9.75 2.53 6.20
N THR A 48 8.54 3.08 5.99
CA THR A 48 7.70 2.84 4.83
C THR A 48 7.54 4.15 4.04
N LEU A 49 8.01 4.15 2.79
CA LEU A 49 7.79 5.21 1.81
C LEU A 49 6.99 4.64 0.65
N MET A 50 5.76 5.14 0.46
CA MET A 50 4.88 4.66 -0.59
C MET A 50 4.37 5.80 -1.45
N THR A 51 4.41 5.62 -2.77
CA THR A 51 3.75 6.50 -3.73
C THR A 51 2.82 5.71 -4.65
N ASN A 52 1.55 6.10 -4.69
CA ASN A 52 0.57 5.57 -5.65
C ASN A 52 -0.22 6.69 -6.33
N THR A 53 0.12 6.96 -7.58
CA THR A 53 -0.38 8.10 -8.35
C THR A 53 -1.35 7.72 -9.45
N ASN A 54 -1.85 6.48 -9.51
CA ASN A 54 -2.80 6.12 -10.57
C ASN A 54 -4.16 6.82 -10.33
N PRO A 55 -4.62 7.69 -11.24
CA PRO A 55 -5.88 8.43 -11.06
C PRO A 55 -7.12 7.65 -11.46
N ASN A 56 -6.96 6.51 -12.13
CA ASN A 56 -8.04 5.85 -12.86
C ASN A 56 -8.65 4.64 -12.14
N LEU A 57 -8.26 4.32 -10.91
CA LEU A 57 -8.83 3.15 -10.21
C LEU A 57 -8.81 3.26 -8.68
N GLU A 58 -9.81 2.67 -8.03
CA GLU A 58 -9.80 2.37 -6.60
C GLU A 58 -8.92 1.13 -6.39
N ASN A 59 -7.80 1.26 -5.68
CA ASN A 59 -6.98 0.11 -5.33
C ASN A 59 -6.93 -0.09 -3.81
N LYS A 60 -7.00 -1.34 -3.37
CA LYS A 60 -7.00 -1.64 -1.94
C LYS A 60 -5.57 -1.61 -1.43
N GLN A 61 -5.31 -0.71 -0.50
CA GLN A 61 -4.00 -0.54 0.11
C GLN A 61 -4.10 -0.84 1.60
N LYS A 62 -3.26 -1.77 2.05
CA LYS A 62 -3.16 -2.09 3.46
C LYS A 62 -1.73 -1.94 3.91
N VAL A 63 -1.51 -1.08 4.90
CA VAL A 63 -0.21 -0.86 5.52
C VAL A 63 -0.35 -1.23 7.00
N ASN A 64 0.38 -2.25 7.43
CA ASN A 64 0.45 -2.64 8.84
C ASN A 64 1.88 -2.50 9.33
N VAL A 65 2.08 -1.67 10.36
CA VAL A 65 3.39 -1.44 10.94
C VAL A 65 3.32 -1.59 12.44
N GLU A 66 4.03 -2.58 12.95
CA GLU A 66 4.06 -2.96 14.36
C GLU A 66 5.46 -2.76 14.94
N GLY A 67 5.56 -2.09 16.09
CA GLY A 67 6.83 -1.72 16.73
C GLY A 67 6.94 -0.21 16.99
N ASP A 68 8.00 0.18 17.69
CA ASP A 68 8.25 1.54 18.13
C ASP A 68 9.05 2.37 17.10
N ASN A 69 8.88 3.69 17.14
CA ASN A 69 9.65 4.67 16.36
C ASN A 69 9.66 4.42 14.84
N ASN A 70 8.55 3.91 14.31
CA ASN A 70 8.39 3.66 12.88
C ASN A 70 7.98 4.92 12.11
N TYR A 71 8.53 5.11 10.92
CA TYR A 71 8.24 6.23 10.02
C TYR A 71 7.42 5.76 8.81
N ILE A 72 6.30 6.42 8.54
CA ILE A 72 5.40 6.07 7.44
C ILE A 72 5.03 7.32 6.65
N ASP A 73 5.37 7.35 5.37
CA ASP A 73 4.97 8.40 4.42
C ASP A 73 4.31 7.77 3.19
N ILE A 74 3.03 8.08 3.01
CA ILE A 74 2.21 7.57 1.92
C ILE A 74 1.67 8.75 1.12
N THR A 75 2.01 8.78 -0.16
CA THR A 75 1.49 9.76 -1.13
C THR A 75 0.62 9.06 -2.16
N GLY A 76 -0.57 9.58 -2.43
CA GLY A 76 -1.37 9.05 -3.54
C GLY A 76 -2.59 9.85 -3.97
N ASN A 77 -3.32 9.36 -4.97
CA ASN A 77 -4.56 9.99 -5.45
C ASN A 77 -5.74 9.75 -4.49
N ASN A 78 -6.70 10.67 -4.41
CA ASN A 78 -7.88 10.64 -3.54
C ASN A 78 -8.76 9.36 -3.63
N SER A 79 -8.79 8.67 -4.78
CA SER A 79 -9.50 7.38 -4.91
C SER A 79 -8.85 6.24 -4.12
N ASN A 80 -7.57 6.38 -3.80
CA ASN A 80 -6.74 5.35 -3.19
C ASN A 80 -6.84 5.33 -1.65
N SER A 81 -7.22 6.44 -1.03
CA SER A 81 -7.32 6.56 0.43
C SER A 81 -8.62 6.01 1.00
N LYS A 82 -9.66 5.87 0.17
CA LYS A 82 -11.00 5.44 0.59
C LYS A 82 -11.00 4.06 1.27
N GLU A 83 -10.17 3.14 0.78
CA GLU A 83 -10.04 1.77 1.28
C GLU A 83 -8.70 1.56 2.04
N MET A 84 -7.98 2.65 2.35
CA MET A 84 -6.69 2.54 3.03
C MET A 84 -6.89 2.14 4.49
N GLN A 85 -6.18 1.10 4.91
CA GLN A 85 -6.13 0.68 6.31
C GLN A 85 -4.71 0.80 6.84
N LEU A 86 -4.54 1.63 7.87
CA LEU A 86 -3.30 1.80 8.61
C LEU A 86 -3.46 1.23 10.01
N ASN A 87 -2.79 0.11 10.31
CA ASN A 87 -2.80 -0.50 11.63
C ASN A 87 -1.45 -0.28 12.29
N LEU A 88 -1.47 0.25 13.51
CA LEU A 88 -0.27 0.73 14.21
C LEU A 88 -0.34 0.36 15.69
N LYS A 89 0.77 -0.12 16.24
CA LYS A 89 0.97 -0.31 17.69
C LYS A 89 2.06 0.64 18.20
N THR A 90 1.80 1.34 19.33
CA THR A 90 2.73 2.05 20.26
C THR A 90 3.21 3.50 19.95
N ASN A 91 4.19 4.00 20.71
CA ASN A 91 4.14 5.31 21.40
C ASN A 91 4.77 6.51 20.66
N ASP A 92 5.52 6.28 19.58
CA ASP A 92 6.11 7.35 18.75
C ASP A 92 5.91 7.05 17.27
N LYS A 93 5.05 7.82 16.60
CA LYS A 93 4.75 7.65 15.17
C LYS A 93 4.73 9.01 14.48
N MET A 94 5.50 9.12 13.39
CA MET A 94 5.34 10.20 12.43
C MET A 94 4.71 9.62 11.17
N ILE A 95 3.51 10.08 10.84
CA ILE A 95 2.72 9.59 9.71
C ILE A 95 2.38 10.78 8.83
N PHE A 96 2.75 10.71 7.56
CA PHE A 96 2.28 11.63 6.54
C PHE A 96 1.42 10.88 5.53
N VAL A 97 0.18 11.32 5.36
CA VAL A 97 -0.69 10.88 4.27
C VAL A 97 -1.04 12.12 3.45
N ARG A 98 -0.57 12.16 2.21
CA ARG A 98 -0.71 13.34 1.32
C ARG A 98 -1.46 12.95 0.07
N HIS A 99 -2.50 13.73 -0.25
CA HIS A 99 -3.30 13.55 -1.45
C HIS A 99 -3.10 14.72 -2.41
N TYR A 100 -3.11 14.42 -3.71
CA TYR A 100 -3.04 15.37 -4.81
C TYR A 100 -4.06 15.00 -5.88
#